data_AF-A0AAN7VNW6-F1
#
_entry.id   AF-A0AAN7VNW6-F1
#
_cell.length_a   1.000
_cell.length_b   1.000
_cell.length_c   1.000
_cell.angle_alpha   90.00
_cell.angle_beta   90.00
_cell.angle_gamma   90.00
#
_symmetry.space_group_name_H-M   'P 1'
#
loop_
_entity.id
_entity.type
_entity.pdbx_description
1 polymer ?
#
loop_
_entity_poly.entity_id
_entity_poly.type
_entity_poly.pdbx_seq_one_letter_code
_entity_poly.pdbx_strand_id
1 'polypeptide(L)'
;MIENTFGILVQRWRIFRKAIIGNVEMCENIIKAAVVLHNYVQTSELDIREEQRRYCPTGYADYENDDGIIPGAWRKDGVVLKSIRRLGSNNSSVKVKKMRDILAVVSSNFYFFA
;
A
#
# COMPACT_ATOMS: atom_id res chain seq x y z
N MET A 1 -13.56 -12.77 12.07
CA MET A 1 -12.18 -12.22 12.13
C MET A 1 -11.59 -11.85 10.77
N ILE A 2 -11.65 -12.73 9.75
CA ILE A 2 -11.06 -12.49 8.41
C ILE A 2 -11.54 -11.19 7.75
N GLU A 3 -12.83 -10.87 7.86
CA GLU A 3 -13.42 -9.68 7.26
C GLU A 3 -12.85 -8.36 7.81
N ASN A 4 -12.50 -8.31 9.11
CA ASN A 4 -11.87 -7.12 9.71
C ASN A 4 -10.49 -6.85 9.15
N THR A 5 -9.69 -7.90 8.96
CA THR A 5 -8.35 -7.77 8.41
C THR A 5 -8.40 -7.29 6.96
N PHE A 6 -9.27 -7.88 6.12
CA PHE A 6 -9.44 -7.42 4.74
C PHE A 6 -9.98 -6.00 4.67
N GLY A 7 -10.95 -5.65 5.52
CA GLY A 7 -11.48 -4.30 5.64
C GLY A 7 -10.42 -3.26 5.95
N ILE A 8 -9.62 -3.50 6.99
CA ILE A 8 -8.51 -2.63 7.36
C ILE A 8 -7.45 -2.59 6.25
N LEU A 9 -7.16 -3.73 5.61
CA LEU A 9 -6.23 -3.78 4.49
C LEU A 9 -6.70 -2.89 3.32
N VAL A 10 -7.97 -2.96 2.93
CA VAL A 10 -8.51 -2.13 1.84
C VAL A 10 -8.45 -0.64 2.21
N GLN A 11 -8.69 -0.31 3.47
CA GLN A 11 -8.69 1.07 3.95
C GLN A 11 -7.27 1.66 3.99
N ARG A 12 -6.30 0.89 4.48
CA ARG A 12 -4.91 1.33 4.64
C ARG A 12 -4.10 1.26 3.35
N TRP A 13 -4.37 0.30 2.48
CA TRP A 13 -3.56 0.03 1.29
C TRP A 13 -4.28 0.42 0.00
N ARG A 14 -3.75 1.43 -0.70
CA ARG A 14 -4.37 1.95 -1.93
C ARG A 14 -4.45 0.95 -3.08
N ILE A 15 -3.60 -0.07 -3.08
CA ILE A 15 -3.55 -1.09 -4.13
C ILE A 15 -4.86 -1.90 -4.23
N PHE A 16 -5.58 -2.07 -3.11
CA PHE A 16 -6.84 -2.81 -3.07
C PHE A 16 -8.07 -1.94 -3.39
N ARG A 17 -7.91 -0.63 -3.62
CA ARG A 17 -9.02 0.27 -3.97
C ARG A 17 -9.42 0.21 -5.44
N LYS A 18 -8.66 -0.51 -6.26
CA LYS A 18 -8.93 -0.76 -7.68
C LYS A 18 -8.64 -2.23 -7.98
N ALA A 19 -9.26 -2.74 -9.04
CA ALA A 19 -8.90 -4.05 -9.56
C ALA A 19 -7.40 -4.10 -9.88
N ILE A 20 -6.73 -5.12 -9.37
CA ILE A 20 -5.31 -5.36 -9.66
C ILE A 20 -5.24 -5.92 -11.08
N ILE A 21 -4.54 -5.21 -11.96
CA ILE A 21 -4.27 -5.69 -13.32
C ILE A 21 -3.01 -6.55 -13.22
N GLY A 22 -3.19 -7.87 -13.21
CA GLY A 22 -2.12 -8.84 -13.08
C GLY A 22 -2.65 -10.26 -13.27
N ASN A 23 -1.72 -11.22 -13.38
CA ASN A 23 -2.08 -12.64 -13.32
C ASN A 23 -2.34 -13.07 -11.87
N VAL A 24 -2.89 -14.27 -11.69
CA VAL A 24 -3.27 -14.80 -10.38
C VAL A 24 -2.08 -14.84 -9.42
N GLU A 25 -0.92 -15.31 -9.89
CA GLU A 25 0.32 -15.40 -9.09
C GLU A 25 0.77 -14.02 -8.56
N MET A 26 0.72 -12.98 -9.41
CA MET A 26 1.02 -11.61 -9.02
C MET A 26 0.04 -11.11 -7.95
N CYS A 27 -1.24 -11.37 -8.11
CA CYS A 27 -2.26 -11.00 -7.13
C CYS A 27 -2.02 -11.69 -5.78
N GLU A 28 -1.68 -12.98 -5.79
CA GLU A 28 -1.34 -13.71 -4.57
C GLU A 28 -0.11 -13.13 -3.87
N ASN A 29 0.93 -12.80 -4.63
CA ASN A 29 2.15 -12.20 -4.09
C ASN A 29 1.87 -10.82 -3.48
N ILE A 30 1.00 -10.02 -4.10
CA ILE A 30 0.56 -8.73 -3.55
C ILE A 30 -0.18 -8.93 -2.22
N ILE A 31 -1.10 -9.89 -2.14
CA ILE A 31 -1.86 -10.17 -0.91
C ILE A 31 -0.91 -10.64 0.19
N LYS A 32 -0.01 -11.59 -0.11
CA LYS A 32 0.99 -12.09 0.85
C LYS A 32 1.87 -10.95 1.38
N ALA A 33 2.39 -10.10 0.49
CA ALA A 33 3.20 -8.95 0.87
C ALA A 33 2.42 -7.97 1.76
N ALA A 34 1.16 -7.67 1.41
CA ALA A 34 0.32 -6.77 2.20
C ALA A 34 0.02 -7.32 3.60
N VAL A 35 -0.19 -8.63 3.74
CA VAL A 35 -0.39 -9.28 5.05
C VAL A 35 0.89 -9.19 5.89
N VAL A 36 2.05 -9.50 5.31
CA VAL A 36 3.34 -9.40 6.02
C VAL A 36 3.59 -7.96 6.49
N LEU A 37 3.37 -6.97 5.62
CA LEU A 37 3.52 -5.57 5.96
C LEU A 37 2.52 -5.11 7.02
N HIS A 38 1.26 -5.53 6.91
CA HIS A 38 0.23 -5.25 7.92
C HIS A 38 0.67 -5.75 9.29
N ASN A 39 1.09 -7.01 9.37
CA ASN A 39 1.58 -7.60 10.61
C ASN A 39 2.80 -6.85 11.16
N TYR A 40 3.74 -6.49 10.29
CA TYR A 40 4.92 -5.73 10.69
C TYR A 40 4.55 -4.37 11.31
N VAL A 41 3.70 -3.59 10.63
CA VAL A 41 3.28 -2.28 11.14
C VAL A 41 2.48 -2.43 12.44
N GLN A 42 1.56 -3.39 12.51
CA GLN A 42 0.78 -3.68 13.71
C GLN A 42 1.68 -4.01 14.90
N THR A 43 2.69 -4.87 14.71
CA THR A 43 3.67 -5.22 15.74
C THR A 43 4.51 -4.02 16.15
N SER A 44 4.92 -3.18 15.20
CA SER A 44 5.71 -1.98 15.50
C SER A 44 4.95 -0.94 16.34
N GLU A 45 3.61 -0.96 16.29
CA GLU A 45 2.77 -0.07 17.10
C GLU A 45 2.46 -0.62 18.51
N LEU A 46 2.84 -1.87 18.82
CA LEU A 46 2.64 -2.44 20.16
C LEU A 46 3.46 -1.71 21.22
N ASP A 47 4.67 -1.28 20.87
CA ASP A 47 5.58 -0.51 21.73
C ASP A 47 5.16 0.98 21.85
N ILE A 48 4.17 1.41 21.07
CA ILE A 48 3.66 2.78 21.05
C ILE A 48 2.45 2.88 21.98
N ARG A 49 2.36 3.97 22.75
CA ARG A 49 1.19 4.30 23.59
C ARG A 49 -0.06 4.35 22.71
N GLU A 50 -1.19 3.84 23.22
CA GLU A 50 -2.43 3.70 22.43
C GLU A 50 -2.87 4.99 21.75
N GLU A 51 -2.73 6.12 22.45
CA GLU A 51 -3.04 7.47 21.98
C GLU A 51 -2.18 7.96 20.81
N GLN A 52 -1.04 7.31 20.54
CA GLN A 52 -0.10 7.64 19.48
C GLN A 52 -0.11 6.65 18.31
N ARG A 53 -0.88 5.55 18.42
CA ARG A 53 -1.03 4.56 17.34
C ARG A 53 -1.77 5.18 16.16
N ARG A 54 -1.20 5.06 14.96
CA ARG A 54 -1.73 5.68 13.73
C ARG A 54 -2.29 4.64 12.76
N TYR A 55 -1.73 3.44 12.76
CA TYR A 55 -2.10 2.37 11.83
C TYR A 55 -3.36 1.63 12.26
N CYS A 56 -3.50 1.31 13.54
CA CYS A 56 -4.73 0.70 14.07
C CYS A 56 -5.01 1.22 15.49
N PRO A 57 -5.56 2.44 15.64
CA PRO A 57 -5.89 2.99 16.96
C PRO A 57 -6.99 2.16 17.66
N THR A 58 -7.10 2.31 18.98
CA THR A 58 -8.13 1.63 19.78
C THR A 58 -9.53 1.91 19.22
N GLY A 59 -10.31 0.85 18.97
CA GLY A 59 -11.63 0.94 18.35
C GLY A 59 -11.64 1.06 16.82
N TYR A 60 -10.48 0.98 16.15
CA TYR A 60 -10.41 0.94 14.68
C TYR A 60 -10.84 -0.41 14.12
N ALA A 61 -10.34 -1.51 14.69
CA ALA A 61 -10.80 -2.87 14.45
C ALA A 61 -12.04 -3.20 15.28
N ASP A 62 -12.80 -4.22 14.89
CA ASP A 62 -13.87 -4.72 15.74
C ASP A 62 -13.28 -5.33 17.01
N TYR A 63 -14.01 -5.17 18.11
CA TYR A 63 -13.67 -5.77 19.39
C TYR A 63 -14.91 -6.44 19.95
N GLU A 64 -14.68 -7.54 20.67
CA GLU A 64 -15.74 -8.31 21.31
C GLU A 64 -15.91 -7.83 22.75
N ASN A 65 -17.16 -7.62 23.15
CA ASN A 65 -17.54 -7.33 24.53
C ASN A 65 -18.57 -8.38 24.98
N ASP A 66 -18.93 -8.36 26.27
CA ASP A 66 -19.91 -9.30 26.84
C ASP A 66 -21.29 -9.26 26.14
N ASP A 67 -21.63 -8.13 25.52
CA ASP A 67 -22.87 -7.93 24.74
C ASP A 67 -22.74 -8.28 23.24
N GLY A 68 -21.57 -8.77 22.80
CA GLY A 68 -21.28 -9.16 21.42
C GLY A 68 -20.23 -8.28 20.71
N ILE A 69 -20.20 -8.35 19.38
CA ILE A 69 -19.18 -7.70 18.55
C ILE A 69 -19.52 -6.22 18.37
N ILE A 70 -18.61 -5.34 18.80
CA ILE A 70 -18.70 -3.90 18.57
C ILE A 70 -17.98 -3.56 17.25
N PRO A 71 -18.67 -2.95 16.26
CA PRO A 71 -18.07 -2.63 14.96
C PRO A 71 -16.99 -1.54 15.07
N GLY A 72 -15.82 -1.83 14.51
CA GLY A 72 -14.68 -0.93 14.42
C GLY A 72 -14.90 0.23 13.45
N ALA A 73 -14.17 1.33 13.70
CA ALA A 73 -14.25 2.56 12.91
C ALA A 73 -13.75 2.41 11.46
N TRP A 74 -13.06 1.31 11.11
CA TRP A 74 -12.55 1.08 9.75
C TRP A 74 -13.62 1.15 8.65
N ARG A 75 -14.90 0.88 8.98
CA ARG A 75 -16.03 0.99 8.04
C ARG A 75 -16.54 2.42 7.84
N LYS A 76 -16.24 3.33 8.77
CA LYS A 76 -16.75 4.72 8.78
C LYS A 76 -15.86 5.67 7.99
N ASP A 77 -14.57 5.36 7.87
CA ASP A 77 -13.67 6.09 7.00
C ASP A 77 -14.13 5.90 5.55
N GLY A 78 -14.74 6.91 4.95
CA GLY A 78 -14.98 6.87 3.50
C GLY A 78 -13.64 6.67 2.78
N VAL A 79 -13.64 5.90 1.68
CA VAL A 79 -12.48 5.72 0.78
C VAL A 79 -12.11 7.05 0.06
N VAL A 80 -12.51 8.21 0.60
CA VAL A 80 -12.36 9.52 0.01
C VAL A 80 -11.00 10.10 0.38
N LEU A 81 -9.96 9.62 -0.28
CA LEU A 81 -8.76 10.43 -0.47
C LEU A 81 -9.05 11.41 -1.61
N LYS A 82 -8.97 12.72 -1.34
CA LYS A 82 -9.01 13.75 -2.38
C LYS A 82 -7.99 13.40 -3.44
N SER A 83 -8.42 13.40 -4.71
CA SER A 83 -7.49 13.29 -5.84
C SER A 83 -6.42 14.37 -5.68
N ILE A 84 -5.18 13.95 -5.42
CA ILE A 84 -4.02 14.80 -5.60
C ILE A 84 -3.91 14.95 -7.12
N ARG A 85 -4.45 16.06 -7.64
CA ARG A 85 -4.29 16.43 -9.05
C ARG A 85 -2.79 16.50 -9.36
N ARG A 86 -2.42 16.32 -10.64
CA ARG A 86 -1.03 16.40 -11.14
C ARG A 86 -0.29 17.54 -10.43
N LEU A 87 0.68 17.21 -9.57
CA LEU A 87 1.49 18.19 -8.83
C LEU A 87 2.58 18.83 -9.72
N GLY A 88 2.66 18.41 -10.98
CA GLY A 88 3.60 18.93 -11.96
C GLY A 88 3.57 18.12 -13.24
N SER A 89 4.40 18.54 -14.19
CA SER A 89 4.65 17.79 -15.41
C SER A 89 5.47 16.54 -15.07
N ASN A 90 4.99 15.34 -15.44
CA ASN A 90 5.80 14.10 -15.41
C ASN A 90 6.91 14.11 -16.48
N ASN A 91 7.21 15.26 -17.08
CA ASN A 91 8.28 15.41 -18.04
C ASN A 91 9.62 15.49 -17.29
N SER A 92 10.37 14.38 -17.32
CA SER A 92 11.76 14.37 -16.87
C SER A 92 12.56 15.45 -17.60
N SER A 93 13.49 16.12 -16.91
CA SER A 93 14.33 17.15 -17.53
C SER A 93 15.06 16.60 -18.77
N VAL A 94 15.33 17.47 -19.73
CA VAL A 94 16.04 17.12 -20.98
C VAL A 94 17.38 16.42 -20.68
N LYS A 95 18.05 16.82 -19.59
CA LYS A 95 19.31 16.21 -19.12
C LYS A 95 19.14 14.74 -18.73
N VAL A 96 18.05 14.39 -18.05
CA VAL A 96 17.76 13.01 -17.64
C VAL A 96 17.35 12.13 -18.82
N LYS A 97 16.65 12.70 -19.81
CA LYS A 97 16.34 11.99 -21.06
C LYS A 97 17.63 11.65 -21.83
N LYS A 98 18.51 12.63 -22.05
CA LYS A 98 19.81 12.41 -22.69
C LYS A 98 20.66 11.36 -21.98
N MET A 99 20.70 11.38 -20.65
CA MET A 99 21.44 10.37 -19.88
C MET A 99 20.87 8.96 -20.09
N ARG A 100 19.54 8.82 -20.15
CA ARG A 100 18.87 7.54 -20.44
C ARG A 100 19.22 7.04 -21.84
N ASP A 101 19.21 7.92 -22.83
CA ASP A 101 19.52 7.58 -24.22
C ASP A 101 20.99 7.14 -24.36
N ILE A 102 21.91 7.84 -23.69
CA ILE A 102 23.35 7.47 -23.66
C ILE A 102 23.54 6.07 -23.05
N LEU A 103 22.90 5.78 -21.92
CA LEU A 103 23.03 4.48 -21.26
C LEU A 103 22.45 3.34 -22.11
N ALA A 104 21.34 3.58 -22.84
CA ALA A 104 20.76 2.59 -23.76
C ALA A 104 21.68 2.27 -24.94
N VAL A 105 22.38 3.28 -25.48
CA VAL A 105 23.36 3.09 -26.55
C VAL A 105 24.58 2.33 -26.04
N VAL A 106 25.10 2.68 -24.86
CA VAL A 106 26.24 2.00 -24.25
C VAL A 106 25.91 0.55 -23.90
N SER A 107 24.72 0.25 -23.37
CA SER A 107 24.32 -1.13 -23.10
C SER A 107 24.20 -1.94 -24.39
N SER A 108 23.67 -1.35 -25.46
CA SER A 108 23.52 -2.04 -26.75
C SER A 108 24.86 -2.34 -27.42
N ASN A 109 25.85 -1.45 -27.29
CA ASN A 109 27.20 -1.66 -27.82
C ASN A 109 28.00 -2.70 -27.01
N PHE A 110 27.74 -2.85 -25.71
CA PHE A 110 28.40 -3.88 -24.89
C PHE A 110 27.99 -5.31 -25.26
N TYR A 111 26.78 -5.52 -25.79
CA TYR A 111 26.33 -6.83 -26.27
C TYR A 111 26.84 -7.21 -27.68
N PHE A 112 27.50 -6.29 -28.39
CA PHE A 112 28.00 -6.53 -29.76
C PHE A 112 29.51 -6.82 -29.82
N PHE A 113 30.24 -6.67 -28.71
CA PHE A 113 31.68 -6.88 -28.59
C PHE A 113 32.07 -8.00 -27.59
N ALA A 114 31.12 -8.84 -27.18
CA ALA A 114 31.33 -10.08 -26.43
C ALA A 114 30.81 -11.26 -27.24
#